data_AF-F8NVC4-F1
#
_entry.id   AF-F8NVC4-F1
#
_cell.length_a   1.000
_cell.length_b   1.000
_cell.length_c   1.000
_cell.angle_alpha   90.00
_cell.angle_beta   90.00
_cell.angle_gamma   90.00
#
_symmetry.space_group_name_H-M   'P 1'
#
loop_
_entity.id
_entity.type
_entity.pdbx_description
1 polymer ?
#
loop_
_entity_poly.entity_id
_entity_poly.type
_entity_poly.pdbx_seq_one_letter_code
_entity_poly.pdbx_strand_id
1 'polypeptide(L)'
;MQPSLVLSGLALSTLMKSSEMELGATGRSRALWLRDAAQSSLESSWTSGWIDMTLAKAALILALFESSSHPQHSPARARSSLVLLDNIIRALSLTFVDANEPDVSTFTPNTVPVANQRSSLDPISKEGARASQMNTRKCSCIPLPPDSSLPSDHFSSSWSYTPPWDPAWSPDEMHREACRRLCWSALNLVSSYTSHSLAFRKEPTEFFLTDPANFRLLFPGEVSERAASNHKSLSPKNSVWALYCRSMLLWSFCTRLRKDTYTNEQKAEFALEAWSETHAIQDALDAHVCNLDTALLYMCREYVYKWNSTQMTITQTLRSLHGLDSGSTPAFNHKHAEEWLYYQAQVINRVKTSISHLGEAEGHLLTRRPFQVTWFASQVAICLSLWDNDRSLINALELAKSILIPVDVLNSLWPCSLQQSRCDELRKRLSEACSSVQISLPLPPSYSLPPLVRAG
;
A
#
# COMPACT_ATOMS: atom_id res chain seq x y z
N MET A 1 -19.76 -20.90 9.22
CA MET A 1 -18.72 -20.52 8.23
C MET A 1 -19.42 -20.15 6.94
N GLN A 2 -19.18 -18.96 6.40
CA GLN A 2 -19.83 -18.46 5.18
C GLN A 2 -19.36 -19.24 3.93
N PRO A 3 -20.27 -19.73 3.07
CA PRO A 3 -19.87 -20.38 1.81
C PRO A 3 -19.08 -19.44 0.89
N SER A 4 -19.42 -18.15 0.90
CA SER A 4 -18.73 -17.10 0.14
C SER A 4 -17.24 -17.02 0.45
N LEU A 5 -16.82 -17.27 1.70
CA LEU A 5 -15.40 -17.24 2.10
C LEU A 5 -14.60 -18.34 1.40
N VAL A 6 -15.13 -19.57 1.39
CA VAL A 6 -14.48 -20.72 0.75
C VAL A 6 -14.39 -20.48 -0.75
N LEU A 7 -15.50 -20.08 -1.37
CA LEU A 7 -15.58 -19.81 -2.81
C LEU A 7 -14.66 -18.66 -3.23
N SER A 8 -14.61 -17.57 -2.46
CA SER A 8 -13.71 -16.44 -2.74
C SER A 8 -12.24 -16.84 -2.64
N GLY A 9 -11.88 -17.66 -1.63
CA GLY A 9 -10.54 -18.18 -1.46
C GLY A 9 -10.12 -19.08 -2.62
N LEU A 10 -11.02 -19.96 -3.07
CA LEU A 10 -10.81 -20.78 -4.27
C LEU A 10 -10.70 -19.94 -5.54
N ALA A 11 -11.55 -18.91 -5.70
CA ALA A 11 -11.51 -18.01 -6.85
C ALA A 11 -10.16 -17.29 -6.95
N LEU A 12 -9.71 -16.66 -5.86
CA LEU A 12 -8.45 -15.92 -5.83
C LEU A 12 -7.24 -16.84 -5.99
N SER A 13 -7.19 -17.97 -5.28
CA SER A 13 -6.08 -18.92 -5.41
C SER A 13 -5.99 -19.54 -6.80
N THR A 14 -7.14 -19.82 -7.44
CA THR A 14 -7.18 -20.26 -8.83
C THR A 14 -6.67 -19.16 -9.74
N LEU A 15 -7.14 -17.92 -9.57
CA LEU A 15 -6.67 -16.78 -10.36
C LEU A 15 -5.15 -16.60 -10.24
N MET A 16 -4.61 -16.65 -9.01
CA MET A 16 -3.16 -16.55 -8.76
C MET A 16 -2.34 -17.65 -9.44
N LYS A 17 -2.94 -18.78 -9.82
CA LYS A 17 -2.27 -19.85 -10.58
C LYS A 17 -2.62 -19.84 -12.07
N SER A 18 -3.26 -18.78 -12.58
CA SER A 18 -3.80 -18.74 -13.94
C SER A 18 -3.06 -17.80 -14.88
N SER A 19 -1.78 -17.55 -14.61
CA SER A 19 -0.91 -16.86 -15.56
C SER A 19 -0.73 -17.72 -16.81
N GLU A 20 -0.30 -17.13 -17.93
CA GLU A 20 0.01 -17.89 -19.15
C GLU A 20 1.09 -18.97 -18.95
N MET A 21 1.90 -18.87 -17.88
CA MET A 21 2.90 -19.89 -17.53
C MET A 21 2.34 -21.07 -16.73
N GLU A 22 1.15 -20.94 -16.15
CA GLU A 22 0.52 -21.96 -15.30
C GLU A 22 -0.81 -22.44 -15.93
N LEU A 23 -1.96 -22.16 -15.32
CA LEU A 23 -3.26 -22.64 -15.78
C LEU A 23 -3.84 -21.85 -16.98
N GLY A 24 -3.21 -20.75 -17.40
CA GLY A 24 -3.60 -19.96 -18.57
C GLY A 24 -5.09 -19.57 -18.61
N ALA A 25 -5.65 -19.52 -19.81
CA ALA A 25 -7.03 -19.09 -20.05
C ALA A 25 -8.10 -19.97 -19.37
N THR A 26 -7.87 -21.29 -19.27
CA THR A 26 -8.80 -22.22 -18.63
C THR A 26 -8.87 -21.98 -17.13
N GLY A 27 -7.72 -21.77 -16.48
CA GLY A 27 -7.63 -21.37 -15.08
C GLY A 27 -8.36 -20.06 -14.80
N ARG A 28 -8.15 -19.03 -15.65
CA ARG A 28 -8.84 -17.73 -15.51
C ARG A 28 -10.35 -17.88 -15.65
N SER A 29 -10.82 -18.68 -16.62
CA SER A 29 -12.25 -18.95 -16.81
C SER A 29 -12.86 -19.64 -15.59
N ARG A 30 -12.13 -20.61 -15.00
CA ARG A 30 -12.55 -21.28 -13.76
C ARG A 30 -12.59 -20.32 -12.57
N ALA A 31 -11.59 -19.46 -12.44
CA ALA A 31 -11.52 -18.45 -11.39
C ALA A 31 -12.70 -17.47 -11.46
N LEU A 32 -13.09 -17.04 -12.66
CA LEU A 32 -14.26 -16.19 -12.88
C LEU A 32 -15.56 -16.88 -12.44
N TRP A 33 -15.75 -18.14 -12.83
CA TRP A 33 -16.92 -18.91 -12.40
C TRP A 33 -17.01 -19.05 -10.87
N LEU A 34 -15.87 -19.34 -10.21
CA LEU A 34 -15.79 -19.41 -8.74
C LEU A 34 -16.09 -18.06 -8.09
N ARG A 35 -15.62 -16.96 -8.69
CA ARG A 35 -15.91 -15.60 -8.23
C ARG A 35 -17.39 -15.29 -8.33
N ASP A 36 -18.07 -15.67 -9.41
CA ASP A 36 -19.50 -15.43 -9.56
C ASP A 36 -20.30 -16.17 -8.49
N ALA A 37 -19.98 -17.44 -8.25
CA ALA A 37 -20.58 -18.21 -7.16
C ALA A 37 -20.31 -17.58 -5.77
N ALA A 38 -19.09 -17.10 -5.54
CA ALA A 38 -18.72 -16.42 -4.29
C ALA A 38 -19.51 -15.11 -4.10
N GLN A 39 -19.63 -14.30 -5.15
CA GLN A 39 -20.36 -13.04 -5.14
C GLN A 39 -21.85 -13.28 -4.85
N SER A 40 -22.49 -14.22 -5.55
CA SER A 40 -23.90 -14.57 -5.31
C SER A 40 -24.14 -15.06 -3.88
N SER A 41 -23.24 -15.89 -3.34
CA SER A 41 -23.34 -16.33 -1.94
C SER A 41 -23.15 -15.17 -0.97
N LEU A 42 -22.24 -14.23 -1.25
CA LEU A 42 -21.99 -13.08 -0.40
C LEU A 42 -23.19 -12.14 -0.36
N GLU A 43 -23.79 -11.84 -1.51
CA GLU A 43 -24.99 -11.01 -1.63
C GLU A 43 -26.21 -11.65 -0.96
N SER A 44 -26.35 -12.98 -1.07
CA SER A 44 -27.41 -13.72 -0.36
C SER A 44 -27.23 -13.65 1.16
N SER A 45 -26.01 -13.79 1.67
CA SER A 45 -25.74 -13.63 3.11
C SER A 45 -25.99 -12.20 3.59
N TRP A 46 -25.60 -11.20 2.79
CA TRP A 46 -25.87 -9.79 3.11
C TRP A 46 -27.36 -9.47 3.17
N THR A 47 -28.13 -9.91 2.16
CA THR A 47 -29.58 -9.65 2.07
C THR A 47 -30.39 -10.41 3.11
N SER A 48 -29.96 -11.62 3.50
CA SER A 48 -30.58 -12.40 4.59
C SER A 48 -30.19 -11.93 5.99
N GLY A 49 -29.29 -10.95 6.11
CA GLY A 49 -28.81 -10.43 7.40
C GLY A 49 -27.80 -11.34 8.10
N TRP A 50 -27.29 -12.38 7.44
CA TRP A 50 -26.22 -13.23 7.98
C TRP A 50 -24.85 -12.56 7.81
N ILE A 51 -24.61 -11.51 8.60
CA ILE A 51 -23.42 -10.67 8.54
C ILE A 51 -22.49 -11.05 9.70
N ASP A 52 -21.30 -11.57 9.39
CA ASP A 52 -20.26 -11.92 10.36
C ASP A 52 -18.85 -11.59 9.83
N MET A 53 -17.82 -11.76 10.67
CA MET A 53 -16.43 -11.52 10.27
C MET A 53 -15.99 -12.39 9.08
N THR A 54 -16.56 -13.59 8.90
CA THR A 54 -16.21 -14.45 7.75
C THR A 54 -16.78 -13.91 6.44
N LEU A 55 -17.92 -13.21 6.48
CA LEU A 55 -18.46 -12.46 5.33
C LEU A 55 -17.53 -11.30 4.96
N ALA A 56 -17.02 -10.57 5.96
CA ALA A 56 -16.07 -9.48 5.75
C ALA A 56 -14.75 -9.98 5.14
N LYS A 57 -14.24 -11.14 5.59
CA LYS A 57 -13.07 -11.80 4.98
C LYS A 57 -13.33 -12.20 3.52
N ALA A 58 -14.52 -12.72 3.21
CA ALA A 58 -14.91 -13.05 1.84
C ALA A 58 -14.94 -11.80 0.95
N ALA A 59 -15.53 -10.71 1.46
CA ALA A 59 -15.57 -9.41 0.77
C ALA A 59 -14.17 -8.86 0.49
N LEU A 60 -13.23 -9.00 1.44
CA LEU A 60 -11.84 -8.57 1.26
C LEU A 60 -11.17 -9.35 0.11
N ILE A 61 -11.34 -10.67 0.10
CA ILE A 61 -10.76 -11.54 -0.94
C ILE A 61 -11.35 -11.22 -2.31
N LEU A 62 -12.67 -11.00 -2.39
CA LEU A 62 -13.33 -10.59 -3.63
C LEU A 62 -12.87 -9.19 -4.09
N ALA A 63 -12.70 -8.23 -3.19
CA ALA A 63 -12.18 -6.91 -3.54
C ALA A 63 -10.75 -6.99 -4.12
N LEU A 64 -9.89 -7.85 -3.57
CA LEU A 64 -8.57 -8.12 -4.12
C LEU A 64 -8.67 -8.82 -5.50
N PHE A 65 -9.58 -9.77 -5.67
CA PHE A 65 -9.85 -10.41 -6.96
C PHE A 65 -10.24 -9.38 -8.02
N GLU A 66 -11.22 -8.52 -7.72
CA GLU A 66 -11.72 -7.52 -8.67
C GLU A 66 -10.69 -6.42 -8.99
N SER A 67 -9.75 -6.18 -8.07
CA SER A 67 -8.61 -5.28 -8.28
C SER A 67 -7.49 -5.90 -9.12
N SER A 68 -7.55 -7.22 -9.39
CA SER A 68 -6.54 -7.97 -10.14
C SER A 68 -6.77 -7.91 -11.65
N SER A 69 -5.70 -8.15 -12.42
CA SER A 69 -5.81 -8.36 -13.87
C SER A 69 -6.48 -9.69 -14.18
N HIS A 70 -7.68 -9.63 -14.74
CA HIS A 70 -8.43 -10.78 -15.25
C HIS A 70 -9.27 -10.38 -16.48
N PRO A 71 -9.79 -11.34 -17.28
CA PRO A 71 -10.43 -11.03 -18.57
C PRO A 71 -11.66 -10.12 -18.46
N GLN A 72 -12.42 -10.24 -17.37
CA GLN A 72 -13.61 -9.44 -17.09
C GLN A 72 -13.34 -8.27 -16.11
N HIS A 73 -12.08 -7.83 -15.97
CA HIS A 73 -11.75 -6.76 -15.05
C HIS A 73 -12.46 -5.47 -15.45
N SER A 74 -13.09 -4.81 -14.48
CA SER A 74 -13.77 -3.54 -14.68
C SER A 74 -13.54 -2.62 -13.47
N PRO A 75 -13.20 -1.33 -13.68
CA PRO A 75 -13.03 -0.37 -12.59
C PRO A 75 -14.31 -0.19 -11.77
N ALA A 76 -15.48 -0.30 -12.42
CA ALA A 76 -16.76 -0.20 -11.74
C ALA A 76 -16.96 -1.36 -10.76
N ARG A 77 -16.58 -2.59 -11.15
CA ARG A 77 -16.70 -3.78 -10.29
C ARG A 77 -15.68 -3.74 -9.15
N ALA A 78 -14.43 -3.36 -9.43
CA ALA A 78 -13.42 -3.11 -8.40
C ALA A 78 -13.92 -2.10 -7.36
N ARG A 79 -14.43 -0.95 -7.80
CA ARG A 79 -15.03 0.06 -6.91
C ARG A 79 -16.19 -0.51 -6.10
N SER A 80 -17.17 -1.16 -6.74
CA SER A 80 -18.35 -1.70 -6.04
C SER A 80 -17.98 -2.76 -5.00
N SER A 81 -16.98 -3.60 -5.27
CA SER A 81 -16.49 -4.59 -4.32
C SER A 81 -15.84 -3.95 -3.08
N LEU A 82 -15.11 -2.86 -3.25
CA LEU A 82 -14.53 -2.08 -2.15
C LEU A 82 -15.61 -1.38 -1.33
N VAL A 83 -16.63 -0.80 -1.97
CA VAL A 83 -17.77 -0.18 -1.28
C VAL A 83 -18.52 -1.22 -0.44
N LEU A 84 -18.72 -2.43 -0.98
CA LEU A 84 -19.37 -3.51 -0.24
C LEU A 84 -18.53 -3.97 0.97
N LEU A 85 -17.23 -4.14 0.80
CA LEU A 85 -16.30 -4.42 1.90
C LEU A 85 -16.36 -3.35 2.99
N ASP A 86 -16.29 -2.07 2.60
CA ASP A 86 -16.35 -0.92 3.50
C ASP A 86 -17.66 -0.90 4.29
N ASN A 87 -18.79 -1.16 3.63
CA ASN A 87 -20.11 -1.25 4.27
C ASN A 87 -20.21 -2.43 5.25
N ILE A 88 -19.65 -3.60 4.91
CA ILE A 88 -19.66 -4.77 5.82
C ILE A 88 -18.80 -4.48 7.06
N ILE A 89 -17.60 -3.92 6.88
CA ILE A 89 -16.71 -3.55 7.99
C ILE A 89 -17.41 -2.55 8.93
N ARG A 90 -18.07 -1.54 8.35
CA ARG A 90 -18.83 -0.54 9.10
C ARG A 90 -20.01 -1.17 9.84
N ALA A 91 -20.81 -2.01 9.18
CA ALA A 91 -21.97 -2.66 9.79
C ALA A 91 -21.59 -3.52 11.01
N LEU A 92 -20.42 -4.15 10.95
CA LEU A 92 -19.87 -4.97 12.04
C LEU A 92 -19.04 -4.18 13.06
N SER A 93 -18.84 -2.87 12.86
CA SER A 93 -17.97 -2.02 13.69
C SER A 93 -16.57 -2.60 13.93
N LEU A 94 -16.01 -3.30 12.93
CA LEU A 94 -14.76 -4.04 13.09
C LEU A 94 -13.55 -3.14 13.39
N THR A 95 -13.62 -1.85 13.04
CA THR A 95 -12.59 -0.86 13.34
C THR A 95 -12.62 -0.33 14.77
N PHE A 96 -13.53 -0.84 15.62
CA PHE A 96 -13.70 -0.42 17.02
C PHE A 96 -13.49 -1.56 18.03
N VAL A 97 -12.98 -2.71 17.59
CA VAL A 97 -12.80 -3.89 18.46
C VAL A 97 -11.88 -3.63 19.65
N ASP A 98 -10.95 -2.68 19.55
CA ASP A 98 -10.03 -2.31 20.63
C ASP A 98 -10.40 -0.97 21.29
N ALA A 99 -11.63 -0.48 21.14
CA ALA A 99 -12.03 0.85 21.65
C ALA A 99 -11.88 1.00 23.17
N ASN A 100 -11.92 -0.11 23.91
CA ASN A 100 -11.76 -0.12 25.36
C ASN A 100 -10.31 -0.39 25.82
N GLU A 101 -9.37 -0.64 24.90
CA GLU A 101 -7.97 -0.88 25.23
C GLU A 101 -7.28 0.45 25.59
N PRO A 102 -6.60 0.56 26.75
CA PRO A 102 -6.10 1.85 27.25
C PRO A 102 -5.01 2.47 26.36
N ASP A 103 -4.27 1.65 25.61
CA ASP A 103 -3.14 2.09 24.78
C ASP A 103 -3.50 2.24 23.29
N VAL A 104 -4.75 1.98 22.92
CA VAL A 104 -5.24 2.10 21.54
C VAL A 104 -5.02 3.52 21.02
N SER A 105 -4.57 3.62 19.77
CA SER A 105 -4.46 4.94 19.13
C SER A 105 -5.85 5.44 18.78
N THR A 106 -6.13 6.68 19.15
CA THR A 106 -7.41 7.34 18.95
C THR A 106 -7.21 8.60 18.14
N PHE A 107 -7.97 8.76 17.08
CA PHE A 107 -7.84 9.90 16.18
C PHE A 107 -9.08 10.78 16.27
N THR A 108 -8.87 12.08 16.43
CA THR A 108 -9.96 13.06 16.46
C THR A 108 -10.41 13.34 15.02
N PRO A 109 -11.72 13.49 14.77
CA PRO A 109 -12.20 13.93 13.46
C PRO A 109 -11.57 15.26 13.05
N ASN A 110 -11.21 15.40 11.77
CA ASN A 110 -10.62 16.61 11.20
C ASN A 110 -9.29 17.07 11.83
N THR A 111 -8.50 16.14 12.37
CA THR A 111 -7.14 16.42 12.84
C THR A 111 -6.15 15.45 12.20
N VAL A 112 -4.88 15.85 12.07
CA VAL A 112 -3.84 14.96 11.55
C VAL A 112 -3.72 13.70 12.42
N PRO A 113 -3.71 12.49 11.84
CA PRO A 113 -3.68 11.26 12.62
C PRO A 113 -2.29 11.00 13.21
N VAL A 114 -2.07 11.50 14.42
CA VAL A 114 -0.83 11.26 15.18
C VAL A 114 -1.04 10.13 16.17
N ALA A 115 -0.21 9.08 16.08
CA ALA A 115 -0.25 7.98 17.03
C ALA A 115 0.54 8.36 18.30
N ASN A 116 -0.17 8.81 19.34
CA ASN A 116 0.45 9.22 20.59
C ASN A 116 1.28 8.08 21.21
N GLN A 117 2.56 8.36 21.42
CA GLN A 117 3.46 7.56 22.24
C GLN A 117 3.17 7.92 23.70
N ARG A 118 2.67 6.98 24.49
CA ARG A 118 2.79 7.14 25.95
C ARG A 118 4.28 7.03 26.26
N SER A 119 4.93 8.19 26.45
CA SER A 119 6.20 8.23 27.16
C SER A 119 5.90 7.62 28.52
N SER A 120 6.54 6.49 28.84
CA SER A 120 6.57 5.97 30.20
C SER A 120 7.30 7.01 31.04
N LEU A 121 6.56 8.02 31.50
CA LEU A 121 6.99 9.00 32.47
C LEU A 121 7.00 8.30 33.83
N ASP A 122 8.09 7.59 34.12
CA ASP A 122 8.61 7.61 35.48
C ASP A 122 9.49 8.86 35.60
N PRO A 123 9.18 9.81 36.49
CA PRO A 123 10.00 10.99 36.73
C PRO A 123 11.18 10.61 37.63
N ILE A 124 12.18 9.88 37.12
CA ILE A 124 13.45 9.70 37.82
C ILE A 124 14.62 10.00 36.87
N SER A 125 15.40 10.99 37.28
CA SER A 125 16.73 11.43 36.80
C SER A 125 16.88 11.97 35.36
N LYS A 126 16.68 13.29 35.23
CA LYS A 126 17.07 14.14 34.07
C LYS A 126 18.58 14.18 33.76
N GLU A 127 19.41 13.42 34.45
CA GLU A 127 20.87 13.38 34.23
C GLU A 127 21.33 12.17 33.40
N GLY A 128 20.50 11.12 33.22
CA GLY A 128 20.80 9.97 32.36
C GLY A 128 20.35 10.13 30.89
N ALA A 129 19.41 11.05 30.62
CA ALA A 129 18.73 11.16 29.32
C ALA A 129 19.63 11.66 28.17
N ARG A 130 20.71 12.39 28.47
CA ARG A 130 21.66 12.86 27.45
C ARG A 130 22.70 11.80 27.05
N ALA A 131 22.99 10.83 27.92
CA ALA A 131 23.93 9.75 27.62
C ALA A 131 23.29 8.56 26.89
N SER A 132 21.98 8.33 27.05
CA SER A 132 21.24 7.23 26.40
C SER A 132 20.69 7.56 25.01
N GLN A 133 20.67 8.83 24.58
CA GLN A 133 20.24 9.19 23.22
C GLN A 133 21.32 8.93 22.16
N MET A 134 22.59 8.84 22.57
CA MET A 134 23.72 8.77 21.66
C MET A 134 24.28 7.34 21.49
N ASN A 135 23.91 6.40 22.37
CA ASN A 135 24.32 5.00 22.29
C ASN A 135 23.09 4.07 22.24
N THR A 136 22.95 3.37 21.12
CA THR A 136 21.94 2.33 20.76
C THR A 136 20.72 2.78 19.95
N ARG A 137 20.97 3.34 18.75
CA ARG A 137 20.05 3.22 17.59
C ARG A 137 19.96 1.75 17.11
N LYS A 138 19.55 0.84 17.98
CA LYS A 138 19.36 -0.57 17.65
C LYS A 138 17.88 -0.88 17.78
N CYS A 139 17.23 -1.17 16.66
CA CYS A 139 15.84 -1.62 16.64
C CYS A 139 15.68 -2.92 17.45
N SER A 140 14.59 -3.04 18.21
CA SER A 140 14.26 -4.19 19.05
C SER A 140 13.35 -5.21 18.35
N CYS A 141 13.33 -5.19 17.02
CA CYS A 141 12.56 -6.12 16.20
C CYS A 141 12.94 -7.57 16.54
N ILE A 142 11.93 -8.42 16.67
CA ILE A 142 12.12 -9.86 16.97
C ILE A 142 12.75 -10.49 15.72
N PRO A 143 13.99 -11.04 15.78
CA PRO A 143 14.53 -11.80 14.67
C PRO A 143 13.65 -13.03 14.42
N LEU A 144 13.51 -13.47 13.16
CA LEU A 144 12.84 -14.75 12.88
C LEU A 144 13.47 -15.88 13.73
N PRO A 145 12.69 -16.84 14.24
CA PRO A 145 13.24 -18.02 14.89
C PRO A 145 14.20 -18.73 13.92
N PRO A 146 15.38 -19.19 14.39
CA PRO A 146 16.35 -19.90 13.55
C PRO A 146 15.85 -21.24 12.98
N ASP A 147 14.68 -21.72 13.41
CA ASP A 147 14.11 -23.03 13.05
C ASP A 147 13.13 -23.01 11.87
N SER A 148 12.91 -21.86 11.19
CA SER A 148 12.25 -21.91 9.88
C SER A 148 13.25 -22.44 8.86
N SER A 149 13.18 -23.73 8.54
CA SER A 149 13.97 -24.41 7.48
C SER A 149 13.71 -23.91 6.05
N LEU A 150 13.01 -22.79 5.90
CA LEU A 150 12.96 -22.03 4.65
C LEU A 150 14.13 -21.05 4.70
N PRO A 151 15.03 -21.04 3.71
CA PRO A 151 16.04 -19.99 3.59
C PRO A 151 15.35 -18.65 3.83
N SER A 152 15.90 -17.84 4.73
CA SER A 152 15.57 -16.42 4.80
C SER A 152 16.04 -15.82 3.49
N ASP A 153 15.24 -15.99 2.43
CA ASP A 153 15.44 -15.31 1.18
C ASP A 153 15.21 -13.84 1.48
N HIS A 154 16.32 -13.16 1.75
CA HIS A 154 16.47 -11.71 1.72
C HIS A 154 15.97 -11.10 0.38
N PHE A 155 15.59 -11.97 -0.57
CA PHE A 155 15.13 -11.71 -1.92
C PHE A 155 13.62 -11.89 -2.12
N SER A 156 12.88 -12.38 -1.13
CA SER A 156 11.44 -12.55 -1.28
C SER A 156 10.75 -11.19 -1.16
N SER A 157 10.23 -10.66 -2.28
CA SER A 157 9.24 -9.57 -2.27
C SER A 157 7.85 -10.06 -1.77
N SER A 158 7.82 -11.22 -1.11
CA SER A 158 6.74 -11.61 -0.24
C SER A 158 6.85 -10.85 1.08
N TRP A 159 5.73 -10.65 1.75
CA TRP A 159 5.71 -10.04 3.07
C TRP A 159 6.39 -11.04 4.00
N SER A 160 7.73 -10.99 4.04
CA SER A 160 8.58 -12.03 4.63
C SER A 160 8.34 -12.14 6.13
N TYR A 161 7.85 -11.06 6.74
CA TYR A 161 7.51 -11.00 8.15
C TYR A 161 6.04 -10.66 8.37
N THR A 162 5.22 -11.69 8.51
CA THR A 162 3.87 -11.54 9.11
C THR A 162 4.01 -11.60 10.62
N PRO A 163 3.40 -10.68 11.40
CA PRO A 163 3.47 -10.75 12.86
C PRO A 163 3.00 -12.14 13.34
N PRO A 164 3.76 -12.80 14.23
CA PRO A 164 3.45 -14.15 14.66
C PRO A 164 2.11 -14.20 15.38
N TRP A 165 1.43 -15.34 15.27
CA TRP A 165 0.33 -15.67 16.18
C TRP A 165 0.96 -16.22 17.47
N ASP A 166 0.56 -15.71 18.62
CA ASP A 166 1.01 -16.27 19.89
C ASP A 166 0.23 -17.56 20.17
N PRO A 167 0.89 -18.71 20.34
CA PRO A 167 0.21 -19.97 20.65
C PRO A 167 -0.50 -19.96 22.01
N ALA A 168 -0.15 -19.03 22.91
CA ALA A 168 -0.82 -18.87 24.20
C ALA A 168 -2.13 -18.08 24.12
N TRP A 169 -2.47 -17.49 22.96
CA TRP A 169 -3.69 -16.71 22.81
C TRP A 169 -4.95 -17.58 22.90
N SER A 170 -5.93 -17.05 23.63
CA SER A 170 -7.29 -17.56 23.63
C SER A 170 -7.94 -17.44 22.24
N PRO A 171 -8.99 -18.23 21.95
CA PRO A 171 -9.74 -18.10 20.70
C PRO A 171 -10.26 -16.68 20.45
N ASP A 172 -10.62 -15.96 21.51
CA ASP A 172 -11.10 -14.57 21.43
C ASP A 172 -9.98 -13.60 21.08
N GLU A 173 -8.77 -13.78 21.62
CA GLU A 173 -7.60 -12.98 21.25
C GLU A 173 -7.17 -13.22 19.80
N MET A 174 -7.18 -14.49 19.36
CA MET A 174 -6.97 -14.83 17.95
C MET A 174 -8.03 -14.19 17.06
N HIS A 175 -9.30 -14.18 17.50
CA HIS A 175 -10.38 -13.54 16.77
C HIS A 175 -10.19 -12.02 16.65
N ARG A 176 -9.83 -11.34 17.75
CA ARG A 176 -9.53 -9.90 17.76
C ARG A 176 -8.35 -9.57 16.85
N GLU A 177 -7.28 -10.35 16.90
CA GLU A 177 -6.14 -10.14 16.00
C GLU A 177 -6.50 -10.38 14.52
N ALA A 178 -7.30 -11.41 14.23
CA ALA A 178 -7.81 -11.62 12.87
C ALA A 178 -8.65 -10.44 12.37
N CYS A 179 -9.44 -9.82 13.26
CA CYS A 179 -10.22 -8.62 12.96
C CYS A 179 -9.33 -7.41 12.66
N ARG A 180 -8.28 -7.17 13.46
CA ARG A 180 -7.30 -6.10 13.21
C ARG A 180 -6.65 -6.26 11.84
N ARG A 181 -6.11 -7.45 11.55
CA ARG A 181 -5.45 -7.74 10.27
C ARG A 181 -6.39 -7.54 9.08
N LEU A 182 -7.66 -7.94 9.21
CA LEU A 182 -8.70 -7.71 8.21
C LEU A 182 -8.91 -6.21 7.94
N CYS A 183 -9.08 -5.40 8.98
CA CYS A 183 -9.32 -3.95 8.84
C CYS A 183 -8.10 -3.22 8.24
N TRP A 184 -6.89 -3.52 8.70
CA TRP A 184 -5.67 -2.93 8.15
C TRP A 184 -5.42 -3.37 6.69
N SER A 185 -5.77 -4.61 6.34
CA SER A 185 -5.71 -5.08 4.94
C SER A 185 -6.75 -4.39 4.07
N ALA A 186 -7.96 -4.16 4.58
CA ALA A 186 -9.00 -3.42 3.88
C ALA A 186 -8.60 -1.96 3.64
N LEU A 187 -8.00 -1.29 4.64
CA LEU A 187 -7.43 0.05 4.49
C LEU A 187 -6.36 0.07 3.40
N ASN A 188 -5.50 -0.94 3.31
CA ASN A 188 -4.50 -1.02 2.24
C ASN A 188 -5.13 -1.10 0.85
N LEU A 189 -6.17 -1.93 0.65
CA LEU A 189 -6.86 -2.01 -0.65
C LEU A 189 -7.54 -0.70 -1.02
N VAL A 190 -8.24 -0.08 -0.07
CA VAL A 190 -8.89 1.21 -0.24
C VAL A 190 -7.86 2.30 -0.56
N SER A 191 -6.74 2.34 0.17
CA SER A 191 -5.67 3.31 -0.03
C SER A 191 -5.01 3.13 -1.40
N SER A 192 -4.77 1.88 -1.81
CA SER A 192 -4.23 1.54 -3.13
C SER A 192 -5.18 1.98 -4.25
N TYR A 193 -6.48 1.74 -4.10
CA TYR A 193 -7.50 2.17 -5.06
C TYR A 193 -7.59 3.70 -5.17
N THR A 194 -7.58 4.41 -4.03
CA THR A 194 -7.56 5.87 -4.00
C THR A 194 -6.31 6.41 -4.68
N SER A 195 -5.14 5.80 -4.42
CA SER A 195 -3.88 6.20 -5.04
C SER A 195 -3.91 5.99 -6.55
N HIS A 196 -4.45 4.87 -7.01
CA HIS A 196 -4.64 4.60 -8.42
C HIS A 196 -5.56 5.64 -9.06
N SER A 197 -6.72 5.92 -8.46
CA SER A 197 -7.67 6.91 -8.97
C SER A 197 -7.01 8.28 -9.13
N LEU A 198 -6.26 8.72 -8.12
CA LEU A 198 -5.53 9.99 -8.15
C LEU A 198 -4.42 10.02 -9.21
N ALA A 199 -3.65 8.94 -9.38
CA ALA A 199 -2.59 8.86 -10.39
C ALA A 199 -3.14 9.03 -11.83
N PHE A 200 -4.37 8.57 -12.06
CA PHE A 200 -5.08 8.73 -13.32
C PHE A 200 -6.02 9.96 -13.37
N ARG A 201 -5.84 10.92 -12.44
CA ARG A 201 -6.63 12.17 -12.35
C ARG A 201 -8.15 11.94 -12.28
N LYS A 202 -8.56 10.86 -11.62
CA LYS A 202 -9.96 10.55 -11.33
C LYS A 202 -10.29 10.86 -9.89
N GLU A 203 -11.50 11.37 -9.65
CA GLU A 203 -11.97 11.61 -8.30
C GLU A 203 -12.14 10.26 -7.57
N PRO A 204 -11.47 10.06 -6.43
CA PRO A 204 -11.58 8.82 -5.68
C PRO A 204 -12.94 8.71 -5.00
N THR A 205 -13.34 7.48 -4.72
CA THR A 205 -14.56 7.22 -3.95
C THR A 205 -14.30 7.48 -2.47
N GLU A 206 -15.27 8.05 -1.77
CA GLU A 206 -15.19 8.25 -0.33
C GLU A 206 -15.58 6.97 0.40
N PHE A 207 -14.64 6.40 1.14
CA PHE A 207 -14.88 5.19 1.95
C PHE A 207 -14.84 5.57 3.44
N PHE A 208 -15.64 4.88 4.25
CA PHE A 208 -15.58 4.96 5.70
C PHE A 208 -14.16 4.69 6.23
N LEU A 209 -13.48 3.72 5.64
CA LEU A 209 -12.09 3.36 5.96
C LEU A 209 -11.06 4.45 5.64
N THR A 210 -11.36 5.47 4.84
CA THR A 210 -10.39 6.56 4.56
C THR A 210 -10.32 7.62 5.66
N ASP A 211 -11.23 7.57 6.65
CA ASP A 211 -11.23 8.50 7.78
C ASP A 211 -10.49 7.90 8.98
N PRO A 212 -9.34 8.46 9.42
CA PRO A 212 -8.65 7.96 10.59
C PRO A 212 -9.50 7.97 11.87
N ALA A 213 -10.46 8.88 12.00
CA ALA A 213 -11.33 8.95 13.17
C ALA A 213 -12.20 7.68 13.34
N ASN A 214 -12.38 6.91 12.27
CA ASN A 214 -13.09 5.65 12.28
C ASN A 214 -12.25 4.46 12.76
N PHE A 215 -11.01 4.69 13.21
CA PHE A 215 -10.14 3.65 13.74
C PHE A 215 -9.93 3.80 15.26
N ARG A 216 -10.27 2.73 15.97
CA ARG A 216 -9.93 2.44 17.37
C ARG A 216 -9.41 1.00 17.43
N LEU A 217 -8.30 0.77 16.74
CA LEU A 217 -7.64 -0.53 16.59
C LEU A 217 -6.17 -0.45 16.99
N LEU A 218 -5.69 -1.52 17.61
CA LEU A 218 -4.26 -1.75 17.79
C LEU A 218 -3.60 -2.02 16.43
N PHE A 219 -2.35 -1.58 16.29
CA PHE A 219 -1.58 -1.86 15.08
C PHE A 219 -1.24 -3.36 14.99
N PRO A 220 -1.03 -3.90 13.77
CA PRO A 220 -0.67 -5.31 13.62
C PRO A 220 0.59 -5.66 14.43
N GLY A 221 0.52 -6.72 15.22
CA GLY A 221 1.63 -7.18 16.07
C GLY A 221 1.84 -6.40 17.36
N GLU A 222 1.08 -5.32 17.63
CA GLU A 222 1.24 -4.51 18.84
C GLU A 222 1.03 -5.33 20.12
N VAL A 223 0.06 -6.24 20.11
CA VAL A 223 -0.23 -7.14 21.25
C VAL A 223 0.95 -8.08 21.52
N SER A 224 1.50 -8.71 20.47
CA SER A 224 2.64 -9.63 20.58
C SER A 224 3.89 -8.90 21.08
N GLU A 225 4.11 -7.67 20.64
CA GLU A 225 5.26 -6.87 21.05
C GLU A 225 5.16 -6.41 22.51
N ARG A 226 3.96 -6.12 23.02
CA ARG A 226 3.72 -5.80 24.44
C ARG A 226 4.12 -6.96 25.35
N ALA A 227 3.73 -8.19 25.02
CA ALA A 227 4.07 -9.37 25.81
C ALA A 227 5.60 -9.60 25.88
N ALA A 228 6.32 -9.23 24.83
CA ALA A 228 7.80 -9.28 24.79
C ALA A 228 8.48 -8.03 25.39
N SER A 229 7.73 -7.03 25.84
CA SER A 229 8.21 -5.66 26.12
C SER A 229 8.75 -5.43 27.54
N ASN A 230 8.87 -6.44 28.40
CA ASN A 230 9.43 -6.23 29.75
C ASN A 230 10.87 -5.63 29.73
N HIS A 231 11.57 -5.65 28.58
CA HIS A 231 12.93 -5.11 28.43
C HIS A 231 13.22 -4.33 27.12
N LYS A 232 12.22 -3.83 26.38
CA LYS A 232 12.46 -3.16 25.07
C LYS A 232 12.36 -1.62 25.17
N SER A 233 13.28 -0.92 24.50
CA SER A 233 13.41 0.54 24.49
C SER A 233 12.52 1.27 23.46
N LEU A 234 11.95 0.56 22.48
CA LEU A 234 11.12 1.14 21.41
C LEU A 234 9.64 0.84 21.62
N SER A 235 8.81 1.87 21.48
CA SER A 235 7.34 1.76 21.53
C SER A 235 6.83 0.79 20.44
N PRO A 236 5.87 -0.10 20.75
CA PRO A 236 5.20 -0.96 19.76
C PRO A 236 4.58 -0.21 18.58
N LYS A 237 4.24 1.08 18.77
CA LYS A 237 3.73 1.99 17.73
C LYS A 237 4.78 2.44 16.71
N ASN A 238 6.05 2.08 16.94
CA ASN A 238 7.16 2.29 16.02
C ASN A 238 7.62 0.98 15.37
N SER A 239 6.89 -0.14 15.53
CA SER A 239 7.15 -1.33 14.71
C SER A 239 6.94 -1.02 13.23
N VAL A 240 7.60 -1.77 12.33
CA VAL A 240 7.49 -1.56 10.88
C VAL A 240 6.02 -1.63 10.42
N TRP A 241 5.23 -2.53 11.02
CA TRP A 241 3.79 -2.67 10.78
C TRP A 241 2.97 -1.48 11.26
N ALA A 242 3.26 -0.95 12.45
CA ALA A 242 2.60 0.26 12.94
C ALA A 242 2.94 1.48 12.07
N LEU A 243 4.21 1.63 11.68
CA LEU A 243 4.65 2.71 10.78
C LEU A 243 3.96 2.62 9.41
N TYR A 244 3.78 1.41 8.88
CA TYR A 244 3.01 1.19 7.66
C TYR A 244 1.57 1.67 7.79
N CYS A 245 0.88 1.24 8.85
CA CYS A 245 -0.51 1.63 9.10
C CYS A 245 -0.66 3.14 9.32
N ARG A 246 0.25 3.76 10.09
CA ARG A 246 0.31 5.21 10.29
C ARG A 246 0.50 5.95 8.96
N SER A 247 1.41 5.48 8.10
CA SER A 247 1.62 6.08 6.78
C SER A 247 0.37 6.04 5.90
N MET A 248 -0.40 4.94 5.93
CA MET A 248 -1.67 4.83 5.20
C MET A 248 -2.76 5.77 5.76
N LEU A 249 -2.87 5.89 7.09
CA LEU A 249 -3.82 6.81 7.73
C LEU A 249 -3.49 8.27 7.44
N LEU A 250 -2.22 8.64 7.59
CA LEU A 250 -1.74 9.98 7.28
C LEU A 250 -2.01 10.31 5.82
N TRP A 251 -1.60 9.44 4.90
CA TRP A 251 -1.86 9.63 3.48
C TRP A 251 -3.36 9.73 3.17
N SER A 252 -4.20 8.88 3.77
CA SER A 252 -5.66 8.94 3.56
C SER A 252 -6.27 10.26 4.05
N PHE A 253 -5.89 10.72 5.25
CA PHE A 253 -6.29 12.04 5.77
C PHE A 253 -5.90 13.15 4.79
N CYS A 254 -4.65 13.12 4.35
CA CYS A 254 -4.07 14.08 3.46
C CYS A 254 -4.76 14.17 2.09
N THR A 255 -5.19 13.03 1.53
CA THR A 255 -5.98 13.05 0.28
C THR A 255 -7.32 13.78 0.44
N ARG A 256 -7.91 13.79 1.64
CA ARG A 256 -9.16 14.49 1.94
C ARG A 256 -8.98 16.00 2.05
N LEU A 257 -7.79 16.49 2.42
CA LEU A 257 -7.48 17.92 2.47
C LEU A 257 -7.60 18.62 1.11
N ARG A 258 -7.56 17.85 0.01
CA ARG A 258 -7.78 18.37 -1.35
C ARG A 258 -9.20 18.87 -1.58
N LYS A 259 -10.15 18.50 -0.74
CA LYS A 259 -11.54 18.95 -0.86
C LYS A 259 -11.68 20.40 -0.44
N ASP A 260 -12.65 21.10 -1.03
CA ASP A 260 -12.94 22.52 -0.75
C ASP A 260 -13.73 22.74 0.56
N THR A 261 -13.68 21.77 1.47
CA THR A 261 -14.36 21.83 2.78
C THR A 261 -13.59 22.60 3.84
N TYR A 262 -12.29 22.85 3.63
CA TYR A 262 -11.41 23.50 4.60
C TYR A 262 -10.95 24.86 4.09
N THR A 263 -10.81 25.83 4.99
CA THR A 263 -10.20 27.12 4.63
C THR A 263 -8.72 26.94 4.32
N ASN A 264 -8.13 27.92 3.65
CA ASN A 264 -6.72 27.87 3.29
C ASN A 264 -5.81 27.88 4.54
N GLU A 265 -6.22 28.57 5.60
CA GLU A 265 -5.52 28.61 6.89
C GLU A 265 -5.57 27.26 7.60
N GLN A 266 -6.71 26.57 7.57
CA GLN A 266 -6.81 25.21 8.11
C GLN A 266 -5.95 24.22 7.33
N LYS A 267 -5.98 24.31 5.99
CA LYS A 267 -5.12 23.49 5.12
C LYS A 267 -3.63 23.73 5.42
N ALA A 268 -3.24 24.96 5.74
CA ALA A 268 -1.88 25.32 6.15
C ALA A 268 -1.46 24.64 7.46
N GLU A 269 -2.28 24.75 8.50
CA GLU A 269 -2.03 24.15 9.81
C GLU A 269 -1.93 22.62 9.71
N PHE A 270 -2.90 21.99 9.04
CA PHE A 270 -2.88 20.55 8.80
C PHE A 270 -1.65 20.10 8.02
N ALA A 271 -1.16 20.91 7.06
CA ALA A 271 0.04 20.56 6.32
C ALA A 271 1.30 20.59 7.19
N LEU A 272 1.43 21.55 8.12
CA LEU A 272 2.55 21.61 9.06
C LEU A 272 2.55 20.43 10.04
N GLU A 273 1.37 20.08 10.58
CA GLU A 273 1.23 18.92 11.46
C GLU A 273 1.53 17.61 10.73
N ALA A 274 0.98 17.43 9.52
CA ALA A 274 1.22 16.23 8.71
C ALA A 274 2.68 16.13 8.28
N TRP A 275 3.37 17.26 8.06
CA TRP A 275 4.80 17.30 7.82
C TRP A 275 5.60 16.80 9.03
N SER A 276 5.24 17.24 10.23
CA SER A 276 5.85 16.78 11.49
C SER A 276 5.69 15.27 11.68
N GLU A 277 4.48 14.73 11.50
CA GLU A 277 4.24 13.28 11.58
C GLU A 277 4.97 12.50 10.49
N THR A 278 5.10 13.07 9.29
CA THR A 278 5.88 12.46 8.19
C THR A 278 7.34 12.27 8.59
N HIS A 279 7.97 13.30 9.15
CA HIS A 279 9.34 13.19 9.65
C HIS A 279 9.46 12.21 10.81
N ALA A 280 8.51 12.21 11.75
CA ALA A 280 8.50 11.24 12.85
C ALA A 280 8.43 9.78 12.34
N ILE A 281 7.64 9.53 11.29
CA ILE A 281 7.59 8.21 10.64
C ILE A 281 8.91 7.90 9.94
N GLN A 282 9.50 8.84 9.19
CA GLN A 282 10.79 8.65 8.52
C GLN A 282 11.93 8.35 9.50
N ASP A 283 12.06 9.13 10.57
CA ASP A 283 13.07 8.92 11.62
C ASP A 283 12.90 7.55 12.29
N ALA A 284 11.65 7.13 12.54
CA ALA A 284 11.36 5.81 13.08
C ALA A 284 11.68 4.69 12.09
N LEU A 285 11.46 4.89 10.78
CA LEU A 285 11.86 3.94 9.73
C LEU A 285 13.39 3.83 9.64
N ASP A 286 14.11 4.95 9.72
CA ASP A 286 15.57 4.98 9.63
C ASP A 286 16.26 4.39 10.89
N ALA A 287 15.54 4.33 12.01
CA ALA A 287 15.98 3.58 13.20
C ALA A 287 15.91 2.05 13.00
N HIS A 288 15.17 1.54 12.00
CA HIS A 288 15.08 0.12 11.68
C HIS A 288 16.23 -0.35 10.79
N VAL A 289 17.34 -0.74 11.41
CA VAL A 289 18.50 -1.34 10.75
C VAL A 289 18.42 -2.88 10.61
N CYS A 290 17.36 -3.50 11.12
CA CYS A 290 17.20 -4.97 11.16
C CYS A 290 16.94 -5.63 9.81
N ASN A 291 16.59 -4.86 8.76
CA ASN A 291 16.16 -5.38 7.47
C ASN A 291 15.06 -6.46 7.54
N LEU A 292 14.22 -6.42 8.59
CA LEU A 292 13.23 -7.46 8.91
C LEU A 292 12.20 -7.69 7.79
N ASP A 293 11.68 -6.61 7.21
CA ASP A 293 10.84 -6.65 6.02
C ASP A 293 11.13 -5.42 5.15
N THR A 294 12.02 -5.59 4.18
CA THR A 294 12.40 -4.48 3.29
C THR A 294 11.23 -4.07 2.40
N ALA A 295 10.34 -4.99 2.02
CA ALA A 295 9.19 -4.69 1.18
C ALA A 295 8.20 -3.77 1.92
N LEU A 296 7.91 -4.05 3.19
CA LEU A 296 7.05 -3.22 4.01
C LEU A 296 7.66 -1.83 4.25
N LEU A 297 8.96 -1.75 4.53
CA LEU A 297 9.67 -0.47 4.63
C LEU A 297 9.53 0.38 3.35
N TYR A 298 9.62 -0.24 2.16
CA TYR A 298 9.39 0.46 0.90
C TYR A 298 7.96 0.95 0.76
N MET A 299 6.97 0.14 1.14
CA MET A 299 5.56 0.54 1.09
C MET A 299 5.26 1.70 2.05
N CYS A 300 5.85 1.72 3.25
CA CYS A 300 5.76 2.85 4.17
C CYS A 300 6.30 4.13 3.53
N ARG A 301 7.52 4.05 2.97
CA ARG A 301 8.18 5.15 2.29
C ARG A 301 7.36 5.62 1.09
N GLU A 302 6.74 4.72 0.33
CA GLU A 302 5.86 5.06 -0.78
C GLU A 302 4.72 5.99 -0.35
N TYR A 303 3.99 5.66 0.73
CA TYR A 303 2.89 6.51 1.21
C TYR A 303 3.37 7.87 1.73
N VAL A 304 4.50 7.89 2.45
CA VAL A 304 5.17 9.11 2.91
C VAL A 304 5.55 10.02 1.73
N TYR A 305 6.14 9.47 0.67
CA TYR A 305 6.52 10.25 -0.50
C TYR A 305 5.31 10.67 -1.36
N LYS A 306 4.26 9.84 -1.44
CA LYS A 306 3.01 10.23 -2.10
C LYS A 306 2.38 11.44 -1.43
N TRP A 307 2.43 11.55 -0.10
CA TRP A 307 2.00 12.75 0.62
C TRP A 307 2.77 13.99 0.16
N ASN A 308 4.10 13.90 0.11
CA ASN A 308 4.96 14.99 -0.37
C ASN A 308 4.62 15.42 -1.81
N SER A 309 4.19 14.49 -2.66
CA SER A 309 3.68 14.82 -4.00
C SER A 309 2.32 15.55 -3.95
N THR A 310 1.39 15.13 -3.09
CA THR A 310 0.10 15.83 -2.87
C THR A 310 0.24 17.20 -2.20
N GLN A 311 1.36 17.51 -1.53
CA GLN A 311 1.64 18.85 -1.01
C GLN A 311 1.64 19.93 -2.09
N MET A 312 1.86 19.59 -3.37
CA MET A 312 1.78 20.56 -4.48
C MET A 312 0.49 21.40 -4.46
N THR A 313 -0.65 20.80 -4.11
CA THR A 313 -1.94 21.49 -4.02
C THR A 313 -2.04 22.41 -2.80
N ILE A 314 -1.42 22.03 -1.68
CA ILE A 314 -1.49 22.82 -0.43
C ILE A 314 -0.41 23.92 -0.41
N THR A 315 0.79 23.67 -0.94
CA THR A 315 1.85 24.69 -1.07
C THR A 315 1.44 25.81 -2.03
N GLN A 316 0.69 25.50 -3.09
CA GLN A 316 0.07 26.51 -3.96
C GLN A 316 -0.94 27.38 -3.17
N THR A 317 -1.75 26.74 -2.31
CA THR A 317 -2.72 27.42 -1.45
C THR A 317 -2.03 28.32 -0.40
N LEU A 318 -0.95 27.84 0.22
CA LEU A 318 -0.09 28.59 1.15
C LEU A 318 0.57 29.81 0.50
N ARG A 319 1.04 29.69 -0.75
CA ARG A 319 1.65 30.81 -1.49
C ARG A 319 0.64 31.86 -1.90
N SER A 320 -0.56 31.44 -2.29
CA SER A 320 -1.70 32.33 -2.57
C SER A 320 -2.07 33.16 -1.32
N LEU A 321 -2.10 32.52 -0.14
CA LEU A 321 -2.33 33.23 1.13
C LEU A 321 -1.25 34.25 1.49
N HIS A 322 0.00 34.02 1.10
CA HIS A 322 1.12 34.93 1.36
C HIS A 322 1.32 35.99 0.26
N GLY A 323 0.44 36.07 -0.74
CA GLY A 323 0.53 37.05 -1.83
C GLY A 323 1.76 36.88 -2.73
N LEU A 324 2.40 35.70 -2.73
CA LEU A 324 3.57 35.37 -3.54
C LEU A 324 3.14 34.83 -4.92
N ASP A 325 2.27 35.56 -5.62
CA ASP A 325 1.91 35.27 -7.01
C ASP A 325 2.77 36.12 -7.95
N SER A 326 4.00 35.67 -8.23
CA SER A 326 4.84 36.22 -9.32
C SER A 326 6.03 35.32 -9.64
N GLY A 327 5.91 34.49 -10.68
CA GLY A 327 7.04 34.09 -11.53
C GLY A 327 7.97 32.96 -11.07
N SER A 328 7.99 32.56 -9.79
CA SER A 328 8.72 31.34 -9.41
C SER A 328 7.82 30.11 -9.63
N THR A 329 8.10 29.34 -10.67
CA THR A 329 7.61 27.96 -10.80
C THR A 329 7.79 27.27 -9.46
N PRO A 330 6.83 26.47 -8.99
CA PRO A 330 6.94 25.86 -7.69
C PRO A 330 8.28 25.15 -7.64
N ALA A 331 9.18 25.65 -6.78
CA ALA A 331 10.25 24.86 -6.22
C ALA A 331 9.52 23.77 -5.44
N PHE A 332 9.08 22.77 -6.19
CA PHE A 332 9.04 21.40 -5.79
C PHE A 332 10.24 21.20 -4.86
N ASN A 333 10.08 20.44 -3.79
CA ASN A 333 11.26 20.03 -3.06
C ASN A 333 11.96 19.00 -3.96
N HIS A 334 12.66 19.49 -5.00
CA HIS A 334 13.33 18.76 -6.08
C HIS A 334 14.05 17.54 -5.56
N LYS A 335 14.75 17.76 -4.45
CA LYS A 335 15.39 16.76 -3.63
C LYS A 335 14.48 15.58 -3.22
N HIS A 336 13.24 15.82 -2.81
CA HIS A 336 12.32 14.75 -2.40
C HIS A 336 11.77 13.92 -3.58
N ALA A 337 11.55 14.49 -4.78
CA ALA A 337 11.27 13.60 -5.93
C ALA A 337 12.51 12.85 -6.33
N GLU A 338 13.68 13.49 -6.32
CA GLU A 338 14.94 12.78 -6.62
C GLU A 338 15.16 11.62 -5.66
N GLU A 339 14.92 11.82 -4.36
CA GLU A 339 14.97 10.76 -3.35
C GLU A 339 13.93 9.66 -3.62
N TRP A 340 12.67 10.04 -3.91
CA TRP A 340 11.65 9.05 -4.27
C TRP A 340 12.02 8.26 -5.53
N LEU A 341 12.46 8.94 -6.59
CA LEU A 341 12.91 8.34 -7.85
C LEU A 341 14.07 7.38 -7.61
N TYR A 342 15.02 7.77 -6.76
CA TYR A 342 16.15 6.94 -6.36
C TYR A 342 15.69 5.66 -5.65
N TYR A 343 14.81 5.77 -4.65
CA TYR A 343 14.29 4.60 -3.94
C TYR A 343 13.45 3.68 -4.83
N GLN A 344 12.60 4.26 -5.68
CA GLN A 344 11.81 3.48 -6.63
C GLN A 344 12.69 2.77 -7.66
N ALA A 345 13.77 3.40 -8.14
CA ALA A 345 14.72 2.76 -9.05
C ALA A 345 15.33 1.50 -8.43
N GLN A 346 15.65 1.51 -7.13
CA GLN A 346 16.13 0.32 -6.43
C GLN A 346 15.09 -0.81 -6.39
N VAL A 347 13.83 -0.49 -6.08
CA VAL A 347 12.73 -1.47 -6.07
C VAL A 347 12.54 -2.07 -7.46
N ILE A 348 12.50 -1.25 -8.50
CA ILE A 348 12.30 -1.68 -9.88
C ILE A 348 13.47 -2.52 -10.37
N ASN A 349 14.71 -2.18 -10.01
CA ASN A 349 15.87 -3.01 -10.35
C ASN A 349 15.78 -4.41 -9.74
N ARG A 350 15.30 -4.53 -8.50
CA ARG A 350 15.06 -5.85 -7.86
C ARG A 350 13.99 -6.65 -8.60
N VAL A 351 12.88 -6.01 -8.95
CA VAL A 351 11.81 -6.65 -9.73
C VAL A 351 12.33 -7.13 -11.08
N LYS A 352 13.16 -6.33 -11.77
CA LYS A 352 13.78 -6.72 -13.05
C LYS A 352 14.68 -7.95 -12.90
N THR A 353 15.44 -8.07 -11.81
CA THR A 353 16.21 -9.29 -11.54
C THR A 353 15.28 -10.50 -11.39
N SER A 354 14.13 -10.37 -10.71
CA SER A 354 13.17 -11.49 -10.61
C SER A 354 12.56 -11.91 -11.96
N ILE A 355 12.55 -11.04 -12.98
CA ILE A 355 12.06 -11.37 -14.33
C ILE A 355 12.95 -12.42 -15.01
N SER A 356 14.27 -12.44 -14.76
CA SER A 356 15.15 -13.46 -15.35
C SER A 356 14.93 -14.86 -14.76
N HIS A 357 14.27 -14.95 -13.61
CA HIS A 357 13.97 -16.21 -12.90
C HIS A 357 12.48 -16.63 -13.05
N LEU A 358 11.80 -16.16 -14.10
CA LEU A 358 10.43 -16.57 -14.40
C LEU A 358 10.36 -18.08 -14.69
N GLY A 359 9.69 -18.83 -13.80
CA GLY A 359 9.60 -20.29 -13.85
C GLY A 359 10.18 -20.98 -12.62
N GLU A 360 11.00 -20.27 -11.84
CA GLU A 360 11.53 -20.72 -10.56
C GLU A 360 10.70 -20.18 -9.39
N ALA A 361 11.01 -20.62 -8.17
CA ALA A 361 10.32 -20.15 -6.96
C ALA A 361 10.39 -18.63 -6.79
N GLU A 362 11.50 -18.01 -7.20
CA GLU A 362 11.72 -16.56 -7.20
C GLU A 362 10.80 -15.82 -8.20
N GLY A 363 10.46 -16.46 -9.32
CA GLY A 363 9.56 -15.92 -10.34
C GLY A 363 8.08 -15.89 -9.92
N HIS A 364 7.70 -16.63 -8.87
CA HIS A 364 6.33 -16.62 -8.33
C HIS A 364 5.85 -15.22 -7.92
N LEU A 365 6.79 -14.31 -7.64
CA LEU A 365 6.48 -12.91 -7.34
C LEU A 365 5.68 -12.24 -8.47
N LEU A 366 5.92 -12.62 -9.72
CA LEU A 366 5.24 -12.06 -10.90
C LEU A 366 4.17 -13.02 -11.44
N THR A 367 4.45 -14.33 -11.45
CA THR A 367 3.52 -15.32 -12.03
C THR A 367 2.30 -15.62 -11.17
N ARG A 368 2.27 -15.18 -9.90
CA ARG A 368 1.16 -15.41 -8.97
C ARG A 368 0.53 -14.17 -8.35
N ARG A 369 0.85 -12.97 -8.85
CA ARG A 369 0.35 -11.69 -8.31
C ARG A 369 -0.32 -10.82 -9.38
N PRO A 370 -1.50 -11.23 -9.87
CA PRO A 370 -2.22 -10.52 -10.93
C PRO A 370 -2.67 -9.10 -10.52
N PHE A 371 -2.69 -8.77 -9.23
CA PHE A 371 -3.01 -7.43 -8.72
C PHE A 371 -1.86 -6.43 -8.82
N GLN A 372 -0.62 -6.85 -9.10
CA GLN A 372 0.51 -5.91 -9.17
C GLN A 372 0.52 -5.06 -10.45
N VAL A 373 -0.17 -5.48 -11.51
CA VAL A 373 -0.19 -4.78 -12.81
C VAL A 373 -0.65 -3.33 -12.64
N THR A 374 -1.73 -3.13 -11.88
CA THR A 374 -2.31 -1.80 -11.62
C THR A 374 -1.38 -0.93 -10.79
N TRP A 375 -0.63 -1.51 -9.86
CA TRP A 375 0.37 -0.79 -9.07
C TRP A 375 1.50 -0.26 -9.97
N PHE A 376 2.13 -1.13 -10.78
CA PHE A 376 3.21 -0.70 -11.69
C PHE A 376 2.73 0.36 -12.70
N ALA A 377 1.54 0.17 -13.28
CA ALA A 377 0.96 1.17 -14.19
C ALA A 377 0.73 2.52 -13.49
N SER A 378 0.36 2.52 -12.20
CA SER A 378 0.23 3.74 -11.39
C SER A 378 1.58 4.41 -11.16
N GLN A 379 2.66 3.65 -10.96
CA GLN A 379 4.00 4.22 -10.81
C GLN A 379 4.47 4.93 -12.09
N VAL A 380 4.17 4.40 -13.28
CA VAL A 380 4.43 5.08 -14.55
C VAL A 380 3.64 6.39 -14.64
N ALA A 381 2.36 6.37 -14.27
CA ALA A 381 1.52 7.57 -14.27
C ALA A 381 2.04 8.64 -13.29
N ILE A 382 2.53 8.23 -12.10
CA ILE A 382 3.17 9.12 -11.12
C ILE A 382 4.44 9.75 -11.70
N CYS A 383 5.32 8.96 -12.34
CA CYS A 383 6.53 9.48 -12.98
C CYS A 383 6.22 10.52 -14.06
N LEU A 384 5.22 10.25 -14.91
CA LEU A 384 4.75 11.21 -15.92
C LEU A 384 4.17 12.47 -15.27
N SER A 385 3.44 12.32 -14.16
CA SER A 385 2.93 13.47 -13.41
C SER A 385 4.05 14.30 -12.78
N LEU A 386 5.11 13.68 -12.27
CA LEU A 386 6.28 14.42 -11.75
C LEU A 386 6.95 15.22 -12.88
N TRP A 387 7.16 14.59 -14.04
CA TRP A 387 7.70 15.23 -15.23
C TRP A 387 6.83 16.39 -15.74
N ASP A 388 5.50 16.19 -15.78
CA ASP A 388 4.56 17.23 -16.23
C ASP A 388 4.62 18.48 -15.31
N ASN A 389 4.90 18.28 -14.02
CA ASN A 389 5.04 19.36 -13.04
C ASN A 389 6.44 20.00 -13.01
N ASP A 390 7.51 19.21 -13.17
CA ASP A 390 8.89 19.66 -13.17
C ASP A 390 9.69 19.00 -14.31
N ARG A 391 9.91 19.78 -15.37
CA ARG A 391 10.63 19.37 -16.59
C ARG A 391 12.14 19.21 -16.40
N SER A 392 12.68 19.47 -15.21
CA SER A 392 14.08 19.15 -14.90
C SER A 392 14.27 17.69 -14.44
N LEU A 393 13.19 17.00 -14.05
CA LEU A 393 13.22 15.63 -13.54
C LEU A 393 13.31 14.58 -14.67
N ILE A 394 14.37 14.64 -15.48
CA ILE A 394 14.60 13.67 -16.58
C ILE A 394 14.66 12.23 -16.04
N ASN A 395 15.18 12.05 -14.82
CA ASN A 395 15.22 10.76 -14.12
C ASN A 395 13.83 10.12 -13.94
N ALA A 396 12.76 10.91 -13.91
CA ALA A 396 11.39 10.37 -13.88
C ALA A 396 11.03 9.62 -15.16
N LEU A 397 11.49 10.10 -16.32
CA LEU A 397 11.28 9.43 -17.61
C LEU A 397 12.12 8.14 -17.70
N GLU A 398 13.35 8.16 -17.22
CA GLU A 398 14.21 6.96 -17.17
C GLU A 398 13.64 5.87 -16.24
N LEU A 399 13.13 6.28 -15.08
CA LEU A 399 12.43 5.37 -14.18
C LEU A 399 11.15 4.83 -14.81
N ALA A 400 10.34 5.67 -15.46
CA ALA A 400 9.12 5.24 -16.16
C ALA A 400 9.41 4.19 -17.24
N LYS A 401 10.47 4.38 -18.05
CA LYS A 401 10.94 3.39 -19.02
C LYS A 401 11.32 2.08 -18.33
N SER A 402 11.99 2.16 -17.19
CA SER A 402 12.36 1.00 -16.39
C SER A 402 11.16 0.24 -15.82
N ILE A 403 10.11 0.95 -15.40
CA ILE A 403 8.87 0.36 -14.88
C ILE A 403 8.05 -0.29 -16.00
N LEU A 404 8.12 0.19 -17.25
CA LEU A 404 7.39 -0.45 -18.36
C LEU A 404 7.79 -1.90 -18.59
N ILE A 405 9.03 -2.29 -18.27
CA ILE A 405 9.51 -3.68 -18.44
C ILE A 405 8.64 -4.66 -17.62
N PRO A 406 8.51 -4.54 -16.27
CA PRO A 406 7.61 -5.42 -15.52
C PRO A 406 6.14 -5.26 -15.91
N VAL A 407 5.69 -4.09 -16.39
CA VAL A 407 4.33 -3.91 -16.90
C VAL A 407 4.08 -4.78 -18.15
N ASP A 408 5.01 -4.78 -19.10
CA ASP A 408 4.90 -5.60 -20.33
C ASP A 408 4.87 -7.09 -20.01
N VAL A 409 5.76 -7.53 -19.11
CA VAL A 409 5.80 -8.92 -18.63
C VAL A 409 4.48 -9.30 -17.97
N LEU A 410 3.97 -8.48 -17.06
CA LEU A 410 2.72 -8.77 -16.36
C LEU A 410 1.49 -8.74 -17.27
N ASN A 411 1.43 -7.83 -18.26
CA ASN A 411 0.35 -7.80 -19.25
C ASN A 411 0.35 -9.03 -20.16
N SER A 412 1.52 -9.63 -20.36
CA SER A 412 1.66 -10.88 -21.13
C SER A 412 1.28 -12.09 -20.27
N LEU A 413 1.70 -12.11 -19.00
CA LEU A 413 1.31 -13.17 -18.06
C LEU A 413 -0.18 -13.15 -17.72
N TRP A 414 -0.81 -11.98 -17.72
CA TRP A 414 -2.18 -11.76 -17.29
C TRP A 414 -2.98 -10.95 -18.33
N PRO A 415 -3.40 -11.56 -19.45
CA PRO A 415 -4.10 -10.84 -20.50
C PRO A 415 -5.40 -10.18 -20.00
N CYS A 416 -5.45 -8.86 -20.14
CA CYS A 416 -6.60 -8.03 -19.83
C CYS A 416 -6.63 -6.83 -20.78
N SER A 417 -7.62 -6.79 -21.68
CA SER A 417 -7.73 -5.77 -22.74
C SER A 417 -7.77 -4.35 -22.19
N LEU A 418 -8.46 -4.12 -21.07
CA LEU A 418 -8.53 -2.81 -20.45
C LEU A 418 -7.17 -2.34 -19.92
N GLN A 419 -6.41 -3.24 -19.29
CA GLN A 419 -5.09 -2.85 -18.75
C GLN A 419 -4.06 -2.70 -19.86
N GLN A 420 -4.12 -3.53 -20.90
CA GLN A 420 -3.29 -3.37 -22.10
C GLN A 420 -3.52 -1.99 -22.74
N SER A 421 -4.78 -1.63 -23.03
CA SER A 421 -5.12 -0.32 -23.60
C SER A 421 -4.62 0.85 -22.74
N ARG A 422 -4.70 0.73 -21.40
CA ARG A 422 -4.16 1.75 -20.49
C ARG A 422 -2.64 1.83 -20.53
N CYS A 423 -1.96 0.70 -20.61
CA CYS A 423 -0.51 0.65 -20.67
C CYS A 423 0.00 1.21 -22.02
N ASP A 424 -0.72 0.95 -23.11
CA ASP A 424 -0.42 1.53 -24.43
C ASP A 424 -0.53 3.06 -24.39
N GLU A 425 -1.57 3.61 -23.74
CA GLU A 425 -1.71 5.05 -23.56
C GLU A 425 -0.57 5.65 -22.71
N LEU A 426 -0.20 5.01 -21.61
CA LEU A 426 0.94 5.44 -20.79
C LEU A 426 2.26 5.41 -21.57
N ARG A 427 2.48 4.37 -22.37
CA ARG A 427 3.66 4.23 -23.24
C ARG A 427 3.70 5.30 -24.32
N LYS A 428 2.56 5.63 -24.92
CA LYS A 428 2.45 6.71 -25.91
C LYS A 428 2.85 8.05 -25.28
N ARG A 429 2.26 8.40 -24.13
CA ARG A 429 2.60 9.62 -23.39
C ARG A 429 4.08 9.66 -22.98
N LEU A 430 4.64 8.53 -22.56
CA LEU A 430 6.06 8.44 -22.22
C LEU A 430 6.94 8.64 -23.45
N SER A 431 6.59 8.05 -24.60
CA SER A 431 7.32 8.26 -25.85
C SER A 431 7.32 9.73 -26.26
N GLU A 432 6.18 10.39 -26.19
CA GLU A 432 6.05 11.84 -26.48
C GLU A 432 6.91 12.68 -25.53
N ALA A 433 6.90 12.37 -24.23
CA ALA A 433 7.73 13.04 -23.24
C ALA A 433 9.24 12.83 -23.53
N CYS A 434 9.66 11.59 -23.80
CA CYS A 434 11.05 11.27 -24.15
C CYS A 434 11.50 12.01 -25.44
N SER A 435 10.66 12.04 -26.47
CA SER A 435 10.93 12.79 -27.70
C SER A 435 11.12 14.28 -27.46
N SER A 436 10.35 14.87 -26.54
CA SER A 436 10.43 16.30 -26.23
C SER A 436 11.79 16.73 -25.64
N VAL A 437 12.54 15.80 -25.05
CA VAL A 437 13.88 16.03 -24.48
C VAL A 437 14.99 15.26 -25.19
N GLN A 438 14.69 14.68 -26.35
CA GLN A 438 15.66 13.96 -27.19
C GLN A 438 16.38 12.79 -26.49
N ILE A 439 15.72 12.11 -25.56
CA ILE A 439 16.23 10.88 -24.94
C ILE A 439 15.70 9.64 -25.66
N SER A 440 16.29 8.48 -25.38
CA SER A 440 15.85 7.21 -25.96
C SER A 440 14.39 6.90 -25.64
N LEU A 441 13.65 6.46 -26.66
CA LEU A 441 12.27 6.02 -26.55
C LEU A 441 12.16 4.72 -25.74
N PRO A 442 11.01 4.45 -25.09
CA PRO A 442 10.77 3.16 -24.45
C PRO A 442 10.86 2.02 -25.48
N LEU A 443 11.53 0.93 -25.11
CA LEU A 443 11.64 -0.26 -25.95
C LEU A 443 10.27 -0.87 -26.23
N PRO A 444 9.97 -1.37 -27.44
CA PRO A 444 8.70 -2.01 -27.72
C PRO A 444 8.44 -3.22 -26.80
N PRO A 445 7.17 -3.56 -26.49
CA PRO A 445 6.84 -4.64 -25.56
C PRO A 445 7.53 -5.97 -25.91
N SER A 446 7.66 -6.30 -27.19
CA SER A 446 8.32 -7.53 -27.67
C SER A 446 9.78 -7.69 -27.22
N TYR A 447 10.48 -6.59 -26.94
CA TYR A 447 11.86 -6.60 -26.44
C TYR A 447 11.94 -6.73 -24.91
N SER A 448 10.90 -6.31 -24.19
CA SER A 448 10.78 -6.42 -22.74
C SER A 448 10.49 -7.84 -22.27
N LEU A 449 9.90 -8.67 -23.14
CA LEU A 449 9.47 -10.02 -22.78
C LEU A 449 10.64 -11.00 -22.77
N PRO A 450 10.84 -11.80 -21.71
CA PRO A 450 11.77 -12.92 -21.73
C PRO A 450 11.33 -13.98 -22.75
N PRO A 451 12.26 -14.76 -23.32
CA PRO A 451 11.97 -15.77 -24.35
C PRO A 451 10.86 -16.76 -23.94
N LEU A 452 10.83 -17.14 -22.66
CA LEU A 452 9.83 -18.04 -22.05
C LEU A 452 8.40 -17.51 -22.16
N VAL A 453 8.21 -16.19 -22.19
CA VAL A 453 6.89 -15.54 -22.29
C VAL A 453 6.53 -15.20 -23.74
N ARG A 454 7.50 -15.15 -24.66
CA ARG A 454 7.25 -14.86 -26.09
C ARG A 454 6.66 -16.04 -26.88
N ALA A 455 6.76 -17.25 -26.35
CA ALA A 455 6.39 -18.48 -27.05
C ALA A 455 4.96 -18.99 -26.70
N GLY A 456 4.23 -18.27 -25.83
CA GLY A 456 2.89 -18.61 -25.36
C GLY A 456 1.78 -17.94 -26.14
#